data_AF-A0A2S5EH50-F1
#
_entry.id   AF-A0A2S5EH50-F1
#
_cell.length_a   1.000
_cell.length_b   1.000
_cell.length_c   1.000
_cell.angle_alpha   90.00
_cell.angle_beta   90.00
_cell.angle_gamma   90.00
#
_symmetry.space_group_name_H-M   'P 1'
#
loop_
_entity.id
_entity.type
_entity.pdbx_description
1 polymer ?
#
loop_
_entity_poly.entity_id
_entity_poly.type
_entity_poly.pdbx_seq_one_letter_code
_entity_poly.pdbx_strand_id
1 'polypeptide(L)' 'MRRLRMKFYDPAEGKSKTLSVDGVLETITQVEIEPVMQSLIGVLVPTTAQVDEAEIVETTTNGVFNLIQ' A
#
# COMPACT_ATOMS: atom_id res chain seq x y z
N MET A 1 1.81 9.78 12.59
CA MET A 1 1.60 8.34 12.38
C MET A 1 2.19 7.95 11.04
N ARG A 2 3.04 6.93 11.00
CA ARG A 2 3.71 6.47 9.78
C ARG A 2 2.93 5.30 9.18
N ARG A 3 2.58 5.41 7.90
CA ARG A 3 1.78 4.43 7.15
C ARG A 3 2.54 4.00 5.91
N LEU A 4 2.67 2.71 5.69
CA LEU A 4 3.15 2.14 4.43
C LEU A 4 1.96 1.91 3.52
N ARG A 5 2.00 2.48 2.32
CA ARG A 5 1.07 2.16 1.24
C ARG A 5 1.79 1.36 0.18
N MET A 6 1.23 0.21 -0.15
CA MET A 6 1.71 -0.72 -1.15
C MET A 6 0.70 -0.75 -2.29
N LYS A 7 1.12 -0.36 -3.48
CA LYS A 7 0.26 -0.30 -4.65
C LYS A 7 0.62 -1.38 -5.65
N PHE A 8 -0.43 -1.96 -6.20
CA PHE A 8 -0.38 -3.03 -7.18
C PHE A 8 -1.22 -2.62 -8.38
N TYR A 9 -0.69 -2.82 -9.57
CA TYR A 9 -1.42 -2.57 -10.81
C TYR A 9 -1.76 -3.88 -11.49
N ASP A 10 -3.04 -4.08 -11.82
CA ASP A 10 -3.51 -5.21 -12.60
C ASP A 10 -3.76 -4.77 -14.06
N PRO A 11 -2.86 -5.11 -15.01
CA PRO A 11 -3.04 -4.79 -16.41
C PRO A 11 -4.19 -5.56 -17.07
N ALA A 12 -4.61 -6.71 -16.52
CA ALA A 12 -5.69 -7.50 -17.09
C ALA A 12 -7.06 -6.85 -16.82
N GLU A 13 -7.22 -6.23 -15.64
CA GLU A 13 -8.43 -5.51 -15.28
C GLU A 13 -8.35 -3.99 -15.51
N GLY A 14 -7.15 -3.45 -15.75
CA GLY A 14 -6.90 -2.01 -15.83
C GLY A 14 -7.14 -1.30 -14.49
N LYS A 15 -6.95 -1.98 -13.36
CA LYS A 15 -7.25 -1.47 -12.02
C LYS A 15 -6.02 -1.48 -11.13
N SER A 16 -6.01 -0.56 -10.16
CA SER A 16 -5.01 -0.56 -9.09
C SER A 16 -5.63 -1.03 -7.77
N LYS A 17 -4.87 -1.76 -6.98
CA LYS A 17 -5.19 -2.06 -5.58
C LYS A 17 -4.12 -1.47 -4.67
N THR A 18 -4.55 -0.87 -3.57
CA THR A 18 -3.64 -0.29 -2.57
C THR A 18 -3.91 -0.93 -1.23
N LEU A 19 -2.87 -1.46 -0.61
CA LEU A 19 -2.88 -1.96 0.76
C LEU A 19 -2.17 -0.95 1.65
N SER A 20 -2.73 -0.67 2.82
CA SER A 20 -2.16 0.28 3.78
C SER A 20 -1.88 -0.42 5.11
N VAL A 21 -0.68 -0.23 5.65
CA VAL A 21 -0.27 -0.72 6.96
C VAL A 21 0.16 0.45 7.83
N ASP A 22 -0.50 0.56 8.97
CA ASP A 22 -0.25 1.59 9.97
C ASP A 22 0.82 1.17 10.98
N GLY A 23 1.56 2.13 11.52
CA GLY A 23 2.53 1.89 12.59
C GLY A 23 3.81 1.20 12.13
N VAL A 24 4.20 1.41 10.87
CA VAL A 24 5.44 0.84 10.30
C VAL A 24 6.69 1.42 10.95
N LEU A 25 7.69 0.57 11.12
CA LEU A 25 9.00 0.92 11.69
C LEU A 25 9.70 1.99 10.86
N GLU A 26 10.49 2.83 11.53
CA GLU A 26 11.19 3.93 10.86
C GLU A 26 12.31 3.45 9.92
N THR A 27 12.88 2.30 10.23
CA THR A 27 14.03 1.71 9.55
C THR A 27 13.65 0.80 8.39
N ILE A 28 12.35 0.66 8.08
CA ILE A 28 11.90 -0.23 7.01
C ILE A 28 12.46 0.24 5.67
N THR A 29 13.06 -0.69 4.93
CA THR A 29 13.74 -0.41 3.66
C THR A 29 13.00 -1.02 2.48
N GLN A 30 13.29 -0.54 1.27
CA GLN A 30 12.77 -1.12 0.03
C GLN A 30 13.07 -2.62 -0.07
N VAL A 31 14.28 -3.03 0.32
CA VAL A 31 14.77 -4.42 0.24
C VAL A 31 13.90 -5.38 1.06
N GLU A 32 13.28 -4.87 2.13
CA GLU A 32 12.36 -5.64 2.97
C GLU A 32 10.91 -5.58 2.47
N ILE A 33 10.49 -4.45 1.88
CA ILE A 33 9.11 -4.25 1.41
C ILE A 33 8.82 -5.01 0.12
N GLU A 34 9.74 -4.98 -0.84
CA GLU A 34 9.55 -5.58 -2.15
C GLU A 34 9.20 -7.09 -2.11
N PRO A 35 9.96 -7.96 -1.39
CA PRO A 35 9.61 -9.37 -1.30
C PRO A 35 8.27 -9.60 -0.59
N VAL A 36 7.92 -8.75 0.39
CA VAL A 36 6.61 -8.81 1.06
C VAL A 36 5.51 -8.47 0.06
N MET A 37 5.64 -7.39 -0.72
CA MET A 37 4.66 -7.05 -1.75
C MET A 37 4.48 -8.18 -2.76
N GLN A 38 5.57 -8.78 -3.24
CA GLN A 38 5.50 -9.92 -4.15
C GLN A 38 4.74 -11.11 -3.54
N SER A 39 4.94 -11.40 -2.26
CA SER A 39 4.23 -12.49 -1.55
C SER A 39 2.72 -12.27 -1.39
N LEU A 40 2.23 -11.03 -1.53
CA LEU A 40 0.80 -10.71 -1.43
C LEU A 40 0.04 -10.96 -2.74
N ILE A 41 0.76 -11.07 -3.87
CA ILE A 41 0.19 -11.42 -5.17
C ILE A 41 -0.27 -12.88 -5.14
N GLY A 42 -1.51 -13.12 -5.54
CA GLY A 42 -2.19 -14.41 -5.44
C GLY A 42 -2.81 -14.73 -4.08
N VAL A 43 -2.56 -13.90 -3.04
CA VAL A 43 -3.15 -14.06 -1.71
C VAL A 43 -4.18 -12.97 -1.44
N LEU A 44 -3.76 -11.70 -1.47
CA LEU A 44 -4.63 -10.53 -1.22
C LEU A 44 -4.89 -9.72 -2.49
N VAL A 45 -4.06 -9.90 -3.51
CA VAL A 45 -4.13 -9.21 -4.80
C VAL A 45 -4.20 -10.27 -5.91
N PRO A 46 -4.91 -10.05 -7.03
CA PRO A 46 -4.96 -11.01 -8.14
C PRO A 46 -3.58 -11.43 -8.63
N THR A 47 -3.46 -12.66 -9.11
CA THR A 47 -2.20 -13.20 -9.68
C THR A 47 -1.74 -12.47 -10.94
N THR A 48 -2.66 -11.77 -11.62
CA THR A 48 -2.41 -10.93 -12.78
C THR A 48 -1.79 -9.58 -12.43
N ALA A 49 -1.82 -9.19 -11.15
CA ALA A 49 -1.28 -7.92 -10.72
C ALA A 49 0.25 -7.93 -10.63
N GLN A 50 0.81 -6.73 -10.73
CA GLN A 50 2.23 -6.44 -10.62
C GLN A 50 2.47 -5.45 -9.48
N VAL A 51 3.65 -5.52 -8.87
CA VAL A 51 4.13 -4.50 -7.94
C VAL A 51 4.32 -3.20 -8.73
N ASP A 52 3.70 -2.12 -8.25
CA ASP A 52 3.81 -0.79 -8.86
C ASP A 52 4.76 0.09 -8.02
N GLU A 53 4.29 0.50 -6.84
CA GLU A 53 5.05 1.38 -5.95
C GLU A 53 4.76 1.11 -4.47
N ALA A 54 5.71 1.47 -3.62
CA ALA A 54 5.56 1.53 -2.17
C ALA A 54 5.91 2.92 -1.68
N GLU A 55 5.03 3.55 -0.90
CA GLU A 55 5.27 4.85 -0.30
C GLU A 55 5.11 4.81 1.22
N ILE A 56 5.96 5.56 1.91
CA ILE A 56 5.83 5.83 3.34
C ILE A 56 5.19 7.20 3.51
N VAL A 57 3.99 7.22 4.07
CA VAL A 57 3.25 8.45 4.38
C VAL A 57 3.37 8.73 5.86
N GLU A 58 3.96 9.87 6.20
CA GLU A 58 4.03 10.36 7.57
C GLU A 58 2.98 11.43 7.81
N THR A 59 1.94 11.08 8.57
CA THR A 59 0.84 12.00 8.88
C THR A 59 1.10 12.70 10.22
N THR A 60 1.28 14.02 10.18
CA THR A 60 1.47 14.85 11.38
C THR A 60 0.16 15.37 11.97
N THR A 61 -0.88 15.56 11.14
CA THR A 61 -2.19 16.07 11.56
C THR A 61 -3.31 15.25 10.92
N ASN A 62 -4.33 14.89 11.71
CA ASN A 62 -5.54 14.24 11.23
C ASN A 62 -6.73 15.21 11.36
N GLY A 63 -7.58 15.27 10.34
CA GLY A 63 -8.84 16.04 10.38
C GLY A 63 -9.99 15.16 9.88
N VAL A 64 -11.12 15.21 10.58
CA VAL A 64 -12.35 14.51 10.18
C VAL A 64 -13.38 15.57 9.78
N PHE A 65 -13.84 15.49 8.53
CA PHE A 65 -14.88 16.37 8.00
C PHE A 65 -16.15 15.56 7.78
N ASN A 66 -17.25 15.95 8.42
CA ASN A 66 -18.56 15.36 8.14
C ASN A 66 -19.14 16.00 6.89
N LEU A 67 -19.31 15.21 5.82
CA LEU A 67 -19.81 15.67 4.52
C LEU A 67 -21.26 15.25 4.24
N ILE A 68 -21.92 14.63 5.22
CA ILE A 68 -23.33 14.23 5.13
C ILE A 68 -24.18 15.32 5.79
N GLN A 69 -25.16 15.87 5.04
CA GLN A 69 -26.25 16.71 5.54
C GLN A 69 -27.55 15.93 5.53
#